data_AF-A0A7S0EGK2-F1
#
_entry.id   AF-A0A7S0EGK2-F1
#
_cell.length_a   1.000
_cell.length_b   1.000
_cell.length_c   1.000
_cell.angle_alpha   90.00
_cell.angle_beta   90.00
_cell.angle_gamma   90.00
#
_symmetry.space_group_name_H-M   'P 1'
#
loop_
_entity.id
_entity.type
_entity.pdbx_description
1 polymer ?
#
loop_
_entity_poly.entity_id
_entity_poly.type
_entity_poly.pdbx_seq_one_letter_code
_entity_poly.pdbx_strand_id
1 'polypeptide(L)'
;SPPSPPSPSAPPPSPFSPPSPPLVPPPPPAPPSPLSPPPSPPSPPSLPPSPLTPPLPPSPPSPPSPPSLPPSQPLLSSNVIVSSGGKWDPEVAWSLDCDGLGTPITGGAPYNEAHAVPLGNCTLEMTDLLGGKNPQLLGDGWSGAEWSAPDWTGDVYSLRDGNYSSVSFIVASLPPRSPPSPLLPPPPPSPPALPPSPPAPPLQPGSRYAISSSELITALNDAAVERIVLRAGTYELLTDQIGCGTVWTGESNQPIWSALCINRSLTIEAEVAGSVVLDAMGARRVITVLSGAAVKLIGLNITGGAVVGPNVRYIWRNPALDFPDKDYSSQGGGLLVEKGGTADLEDCNIFDNSAKDGSGGGLSIHGQAELSGCKIFSNIAFQGAGVYIKGVANLTSCNTNQNIAYLAGGGFFVATDGVARLVGCNAFKNEATDGLGGGLCIHGQAELSGCKISSNIAFQDVKHGANLYLGAGST
;
A
#
# COMPACT_ATOMS: atom_id res chain seq x y z
N SER A 1 77.95 -33.67 14.59
CA SER A 1 78.94 -34.07 15.60
C SER A 1 78.67 -33.32 16.90
N PRO A 2 78.68 -34.02 18.05
CA PRO A 2 78.86 -33.43 19.40
C PRO A 2 80.33 -32.92 19.51
N PRO A 3 80.95 -32.59 20.67
CA PRO A 3 80.54 -32.33 22.06
C PRO A 3 81.05 -30.93 22.57
N SER A 4 80.51 -30.31 23.64
CA SER A 4 80.99 -30.30 25.06
C SER A 4 82.30 -29.50 25.35
N PRO A 5 82.67 -29.22 26.62
CA PRO A 5 81.98 -28.44 27.66
C PRO A 5 83.02 -27.50 28.38
N PRO A 6 83.02 -27.22 29.71
CA PRO A 6 83.14 -25.85 30.24
C PRO A 6 84.44 -25.58 31.05
N SER A 7 84.57 -24.33 31.50
CA SER A 7 85.21 -23.75 32.72
C SER A 7 86.33 -24.51 33.46
N PRO A 8 87.28 -23.77 34.07
CA PRO A 8 87.10 -23.51 35.50
C PRO A 8 87.49 -22.11 36.01
N SER A 9 86.62 -21.66 36.92
CA SER A 9 86.71 -20.74 38.05
C SER A 9 88.09 -20.34 38.62
N ALA A 10 88.25 -19.01 38.82
CA ALA A 10 88.53 -18.24 40.07
C ALA A 10 89.48 -18.84 41.14
N PRO A 11 90.28 -18.03 41.90
CA PRO A 11 89.73 -17.27 43.06
C PRO A 11 90.61 -16.03 43.48
N PRO A 12 90.56 -15.48 44.72
CA PRO A 12 89.60 -14.44 45.17
C PRO A 12 90.30 -13.29 45.98
N PRO A 13 89.73 -12.66 47.03
CA PRO A 13 89.40 -11.22 47.02
C PRO A 13 89.99 -10.44 48.23
N SER A 14 89.62 -9.16 48.38
CA SER A 14 89.61 -8.38 49.65
C SER A 14 89.05 -6.94 49.41
N PRO A 15 88.46 -6.23 50.40
CA PRO A 15 87.00 -6.23 50.57
C PRO A 15 86.31 -4.86 50.74
N PHE A 16 84.98 -4.94 50.64
CA PHE A 16 83.83 -4.09 51.05
C PHE A 16 84.00 -3.07 52.20
N SER A 17 83.23 -1.96 52.24
CA SER A 17 81.83 -1.86 52.76
C SER A 17 81.30 -0.39 52.69
N PRO A 18 80.02 -0.04 53.02
CA PRO A 18 78.69 -0.55 52.60
C PRO A 18 77.72 0.58 52.11
N PRO A 19 76.48 0.26 51.63
CA PRO A 19 75.51 1.20 51.04
C PRO A 19 74.22 1.45 51.87
N SER A 20 73.44 2.51 51.56
CA SER A 20 71.96 2.71 51.78
C SER A 20 71.53 4.15 51.41
N PRO A 21 70.22 4.50 51.28
CA PRO A 21 69.15 4.05 50.37
C PRO A 21 68.55 5.22 49.52
N PRO A 22 67.59 5.00 48.59
CA PRO A 22 67.02 6.06 47.75
C PRO A 22 65.74 6.67 48.33
N LEU A 23 65.57 8.00 48.27
CA LEU A 23 64.35 8.70 48.72
C LEU A 23 63.94 9.85 47.78
N VAL A 24 62.80 9.62 47.11
CA VAL A 24 61.63 10.47 46.81
C VAL A 24 61.81 11.99 46.54
N PRO A 25 61.31 12.53 45.41
CA PRO A 25 61.27 13.97 45.15
C PRO A 25 60.17 14.69 45.97
N PRO A 26 60.39 15.94 46.42
CA PRO A 26 59.43 16.69 47.23
C PRO A 26 58.23 17.25 46.42
N PRO A 27 57.07 17.46 47.06
CA PRO A 27 55.79 17.84 46.45
C PRO A 27 55.64 19.34 46.13
N PRO A 28 54.66 19.72 45.29
CA PRO A 28 54.42 21.12 44.88
C PRO A 28 53.79 21.97 46.00
N PRO A 29 54.06 23.28 46.07
CA PRO A 29 53.44 24.16 47.06
C PRO A 29 52.04 24.63 46.64
N ALA A 30 51.11 24.62 47.60
CA ALA A 30 49.84 25.34 47.62
C ALA A 30 49.58 25.83 49.06
N PRO A 31 48.59 26.69 49.30
CA PRO A 31 48.41 28.09 48.90
C PRO A 31 48.56 29.03 50.12
N PRO A 32 48.58 30.37 49.95
CA PRO A 32 48.18 31.28 51.02
C PRO A 32 46.81 31.94 50.72
N SER A 33 45.88 31.80 51.67
CA SER A 33 44.70 32.64 51.91
C SER A 33 44.64 32.90 53.43
N PRO A 34 43.97 33.94 53.97
CA PRO A 34 43.56 35.23 53.41
C PRO A 34 44.13 36.41 54.25
N LEU A 35 44.28 37.60 53.64
CA LEU A 35 44.36 38.87 54.37
C LEU A 35 43.39 39.86 53.71
N SER A 36 42.33 40.21 54.44
CA SER A 36 41.45 41.35 54.15
C SER A 36 42.01 42.63 54.80
N PRO A 37 41.48 43.84 54.51
CA PRO A 37 41.61 44.56 53.26
C PRO A 37 42.18 46.00 53.48
N PRO A 38 42.79 46.65 52.49
CA PRO A 38 42.97 48.11 52.49
C PRO A 38 41.90 48.83 51.65
N PRO A 39 41.73 50.16 51.84
CA PRO A 39 40.49 50.89 51.61
C PRO A 39 40.21 51.21 50.13
N SER A 40 38.93 51.53 49.88
CA SER A 40 38.40 51.99 48.60
C SER A 40 39.14 53.23 48.06
N PRO A 41 39.44 53.28 46.75
CA PRO A 41 40.08 54.44 46.13
C PRO A 41 39.12 55.65 45.99
N PRO A 42 39.66 56.87 45.94
CA PRO A 42 38.87 58.10 45.79
C PRO A 42 38.25 58.22 44.39
N SER A 43 37.12 58.92 44.33
CA SER A 43 36.35 59.22 43.12
C SER A 43 37.15 60.07 42.10
N PRO A 44 36.87 59.93 40.79
CA PRO A 44 37.68 60.54 39.72
C PRO A 44 37.42 62.04 39.54
N PRO A 45 38.41 62.80 39.03
CA PRO A 45 38.20 64.18 38.59
C PRO A 45 37.39 64.26 37.28
N SER A 46 36.66 65.36 37.14
CA SER A 46 35.78 65.73 36.03
C SER A 46 36.51 65.98 34.71
N LEU A 47 35.83 65.64 33.60
CA LEU A 47 36.27 65.70 32.21
C LEU A 47 36.71 67.10 31.73
N PRO A 48 37.77 67.20 30.90
CA PRO A 48 38.01 68.36 30.04
C PRO A 48 37.26 68.27 28.69
N PRO A 49 37.00 69.39 27.99
CA PRO A 49 36.16 69.43 26.79
C PRO A 49 36.86 68.86 25.56
N SER A 50 36.07 68.27 24.67
CA SER A 50 36.50 67.57 23.46
C SER A 50 37.26 68.47 22.46
N PRO A 51 38.35 67.97 21.84
CA PRO A 51 38.91 68.61 20.65
C PRO A 51 38.02 68.35 19.42
N LEU A 52 37.81 69.39 18.62
CA LEU A 52 37.06 69.39 17.36
C LEU A 52 37.57 68.30 16.40
N THR A 53 36.66 67.44 15.96
CA THR A 53 36.85 66.40 14.96
C THR A 53 37.22 66.98 13.58
N PRO A 54 38.14 66.37 12.80
CA PRO A 54 38.27 66.66 11.38
C PRO A 54 36.97 66.31 10.64
N PRO A 55 36.67 66.91 9.47
CA PRO A 55 35.44 66.59 8.74
C PRO A 55 35.46 65.10 8.37
N LEU A 56 34.36 64.42 8.72
CA LEU A 56 34.11 63.04 8.36
C LEU A 56 34.27 62.89 6.82
N PRO A 57 34.91 61.83 6.29
CA PRO A 57 34.73 61.49 4.89
C PRO A 57 33.23 61.40 4.58
N PRO A 58 32.77 61.72 3.35
CA PRO A 58 31.37 61.61 3.01
C PRO A 58 30.90 60.22 3.43
N SER A 59 29.83 60.19 4.22
CA SER A 59 29.24 58.94 4.68
C SER A 59 29.15 57.99 3.47
N PRO A 60 29.57 56.72 3.59
CA PRO A 60 29.25 55.77 2.53
C PRO A 60 27.74 55.89 2.27
N PRO A 61 27.29 55.81 1.00
CA PRO A 61 25.87 55.88 0.70
C PRO A 61 25.19 54.94 1.67
N SER A 62 24.13 55.44 2.34
CA SER A 62 23.34 54.63 3.26
C SER A 62 23.18 53.27 2.60
N PRO A 63 23.45 52.15 3.31
CA PRO A 63 23.15 50.84 2.73
C PRO A 63 21.73 50.95 2.17
N PRO A 64 21.49 50.49 0.93
CA PRO A 64 20.15 50.56 0.36
C PRO A 64 19.21 50.09 1.45
N SER A 65 18.16 50.87 1.72
CA SER A 65 17.16 50.50 2.71
C SER A 65 16.95 49.00 2.60
N PRO A 66 17.03 48.23 3.71
CA PRO A 66 16.83 46.78 3.63
C PRO A 66 15.61 46.59 2.74
N PRO A 67 15.68 45.73 1.71
CA PRO A 67 14.61 45.63 0.73
C PRO A 67 13.32 45.65 1.53
N SER A 68 12.48 46.66 1.27
CA SER A 68 11.17 46.78 1.92
C SER A 68 10.65 45.36 2.01
N LEU A 69 10.38 44.88 3.24
CA LEU A 69 9.89 43.52 3.49
C LEU A 69 9.01 43.16 2.30
N PRO A 70 9.30 42.05 1.58
CA PRO A 70 8.55 41.69 0.38
C PRO A 70 7.08 41.92 0.72
N PRO A 71 6.32 42.66 -0.12
CA PRO A 71 4.96 43.06 0.22
C PRO A 71 4.29 41.85 0.83
N SER A 72 3.85 41.96 2.09
CA SER A 72 3.31 40.82 2.84
C SER A 72 2.40 40.08 1.89
N GLN A 73 2.81 38.88 1.46
CA GLN A 73 2.09 38.16 0.42
C GLN A 73 0.62 38.10 0.88
N PRO A 74 -0.35 38.37 0.00
CA PRO A 74 -1.75 38.33 0.40
C PRO A 74 -2.03 36.95 1.00
N LEU A 75 -2.28 36.91 2.31
CA LEU A 75 -2.57 35.68 3.03
C LEU A 75 -4.04 35.35 2.77
N LEU A 76 -4.31 34.12 2.34
CA LEU A 76 -5.67 33.64 2.16
C LEU A 76 -6.10 32.87 3.42
N SER A 77 -7.17 33.32 4.07
CA SER A 77 -7.71 32.66 5.26
C SER A 77 -8.67 31.54 4.89
N SER A 78 -8.51 30.37 5.52
CA SER A 78 -9.48 29.27 5.52
C SER A 78 -9.56 28.67 6.91
N ASN A 79 -10.72 28.12 7.26
CA ASN A 79 -10.79 27.19 8.39
C ASN A 79 -10.19 25.86 7.96
N VAL A 80 -9.22 25.37 8.74
CA VAL A 80 -8.74 24.00 8.63
C VAL A 80 -9.58 23.15 9.56
N ILE A 81 -10.28 22.17 8.99
CA ILE A 81 -11.20 21.31 9.71
C ILE A 81 -10.71 19.87 9.57
N VAL A 82 -10.53 19.20 10.71
CA VAL A 82 -10.31 17.75 10.78
C VAL A 82 -11.45 17.13 11.57
N SER A 83 -12.21 16.25 10.92
CA SER A 83 -13.31 15.52 11.54
C SER A 83 -12.81 14.51 12.58
N SER A 84 -13.64 14.18 13.55
CA SER A 84 -13.35 13.11 14.53
C SER A 84 -13.52 11.74 13.86
N GLY A 85 -12.50 10.88 13.97
CA GLY A 85 -12.55 9.45 13.66
C GLY A 85 -13.04 8.62 14.86
N GLY A 86 -13.44 9.26 15.96
CA GLY A 86 -14.01 8.64 17.15
C GLY A 86 -12.95 8.17 18.15
N LYS A 87 -12.79 6.86 18.32
CA LYS A 87 -11.95 6.28 19.38
C LYS A 87 -10.44 6.50 19.15
N TRP A 88 -10.05 6.82 17.92
CA TRP A 88 -8.65 6.87 17.47
C TRP A 88 -8.18 8.29 17.11
N ASP A 89 -8.96 9.32 17.49
CA ASP A 89 -8.58 10.73 17.38
C ASP A 89 -7.15 11.07 17.87
N PRO A 90 -6.63 10.46 18.96
CA PRO A 90 -5.25 10.70 19.42
C PRO A 90 -4.15 10.25 18.46
N GLU A 91 -4.49 9.45 17.44
CA GLU A 91 -3.53 8.91 16.46
C GLU A 91 -3.51 9.74 15.18
N VAL A 92 -4.49 10.61 14.96
CA VAL A 92 -4.52 11.49 13.79
C VAL A 92 -3.58 12.67 14.00
N ALA A 93 -2.59 12.84 13.12
CA ALA A 93 -1.71 14.00 13.11
C ALA A 93 -1.41 14.49 11.70
N TRP A 94 -1.28 15.80 11.51
CA TRP A 94 -0.96 16.35 10.20
C TRP A 94 -0.07 17.58 10.30
N SER A 95 0.63 17.86 9.21
CA SER A 95 1.51 19.02 9.04
C SER A 95 1.28 19.63 7.66
N LEU A 96 0.95 20.91 7.60
CA LEU A 96 0.80 21.68 6.37
C LEU A 96 1.94 22.67 6.25
N ASP A 97 2.80 22.45 5.26
CA ASP A 97 3.87 23.37 4.89
C ASP A 97 3.51 24.10 3.59
N CYS A 98 3.74 25.41 3.52
CA CYS A 98 3.41 26.22 2.36
C CYS A 98 4.59 27.12 1.99
N ASP A 99 4.79 27.36 0.69
CA ASP A 99 5.83 28.25 0.20
C ASP A 99 5.69 29.64 0.84
N GLY A 100 6.72 30.07 1.59
CA GLY A 100 6.75 31.36 2.27
C GLY A 100 6.11 31.38 3.67
N LEU A 101 5.59 30.25 4.16
CA LEU A 101 5.17 30.08 5.54
C LEU A 101 6.41 29.85 6.44
N GLY A 102 6.52 30.59 7.54
CA GLY A 102 7.71 30.53 8.41
C GLY A 102 7.81 29.25 9.24
N THR A 103 6.68 28.65 9.60
CA THR A 103 6.59 27.39 10.34
C THR A 103 5.37 26.59 9.86
N PRO A 104 5.49 25.27 9.64
CA PRO A 104 4.35 24.44 9.25
C PRO A 104 3.23 24.50 10.27
N ILE A 105 1.98 24.46 9.79
CA ILE A 105 0.79 24.36 10.65
C ILE A 105 0.58 22.90 10.98
N THR A 106 0.47 22.57 12.26
CA THR A 106 0.28 21.19 12.69
C THR A 106 -0.97 21.05 13.56
N GLY A 107 -1.57 19.86 13.54
CA GLY A 107 -2.76 19.56 14.32
C GLY A 107 -3.04 18.06 14.40
N GLY A 108 -4.11 17.70 15.11
CA GLY A 108 -4.62 16.33 15.18
C GLY A 108 -6.14 16.27 14.95
N ALA A 109 -6.80 15.19 15.35
CA ALA A 109 -8.27 15.14 15.35
C ALA A 109 -8.84 15.22 16.78
N PRO A 110 -10.03 15.82 16.96
CA PRO A 110 -10.69 16.74 16.03
C PRO A 110 -9.96 18.11 16.00
N TYR A 111 -10.08 18.85 14.91
CA TYR A 111 -9.48 20.19 14.77
C TYR A 111 -10.38 21.14 13.99
N ASN A 112 -10.44 22.40 14.40
CA ASN A 112 -11.18 23.45 13.68
C ASN A 112 -10.65 24.83 14.07
N GLU A 113 -9.72 25.37 13.30
CA GLU A 113 -9.17 26.72 13.51
C GLU A 113 -8.95 27.44 12.19
N ALA A 114 -9.08 28.77 12.23
CA ALA A 114 -8.84 29.65 11.09
C ALA A 114 -7.35 29.94 10.95
N HIS A 115 -6.78 29.62 9.78
CA HIS A 115 -5.39 29.90 9.45
C HIS A 115 -5.30 30.76 8.20
N ALA A 116 -4.19 31.48 8.03
CA ALA A 116 -3.93 32.31 6.87
C ALA A 116 -2.56 31.95 6.27
N VAL A 117 -2.55 31.43 5.04
CA VAL A 117 -1.32 31.00 4.35
C VAL A 117 -1.04 31.86 3.11
N PRO A 118 0.24 32.02 2.71
CA PRO A 118 0.58 32.69 1.46
C PRO A 118 0.03 31.98 0.23
N LEU A 119 -0.17 32.72 -0.86
CA LEU A 119 -0.48 32.12 -2.16
C LEU A 119 0.76 31.37 -2.69
N GLY A 120 0.60 30.10 -3.06
CA GLY A 120 1.72 29.24 -3.47
C GLY A 120 1.40 27.76 -3.35
N ASN A 121 2.42 26.91 -3.51
CA ASN A 121 2.26 25.48 -3.24
C ASN A 121 2.22 25.24 -1.74
N CYS A 122 1.30 24.38 -1.33
CA CYS A 122 1.25 23.81 0.00
C CYS A 122 1.35 22.30 -0.10
N THR A 123 2.04 21.68 0.84
CA THR A 123 2.15 20.23 1.00
C THR A 123 1.57 19.86 2.36
N LEU A 124 0.52 19.05 2.33
CA LEU A 124 -0.09 18.45 3.51
C LEU A 124 0.49 17.06 3.70
N GLU A 125 1.13 16.85 4.85
CA GLU A 125 1.54 15.55 5.35
C GLU A 125 0.52 15.05 6.36
N MET A 126 0.03 13.84 6.15
CA MET A 126 -0.94 13.16 7.00
C MET A 126 -0.24 11.97 7.63
N THR A 127 -0.25 11.91 8.96
CA THR A 127 0.48 10.91 9.76
C THR A 127 -0.46 10.25 10.75
N ASP A 128 -0.27 8.97 10.97
CA ASP A 128 -0.92 8.19 12.00
C ASP A 128 0.09 7.92 13.14
N LEU A 129 -0.06 8.64 14.25
CA LEU A 129 0.80 8.64 15.42
C LEU A 129 0.31 7.63 16.46
N LEU A 130 0.92 6.44 16.43
CA LEU A 130 0.83 5.35 17.43
C LEU A 130 0.47 5.79 18.87
N GLY A 131 -0.78 5.59 19.26
CA GLY A 131 -1.31 5.77 20.61
C GLY A 131 -1.00 4.62 21.56
N GLY A 132 0.27 4.23 21.73
CA GLY A 132 0.76 3.51 22.92
C GLY A 132 0.42 2.00 23.06
N LYS A 133 1.50 1.20 23.13
CA LYS A 133 1.63 -0.17 23.68
C LYS A 133 1.57 -1.40 22.76
N ASN A 134 1.55 -1.26 21.43
CA ASN A 134 1.82 -2.41 20.55
C ASN A 134 2.55 -2.00 19.26
N PRO A 135 3.85 -2.29 19.10
CA PRO A 135 4.60 -2.03 17.86
C PRO A 135 4.22 -2.99 16.70
N GLN A 136 3.03 -3.59 16.73
CA GLN A 136 2.49 -4.50 15.69
C GLN A 136 1.18 -4.00 15.06
N LEU A 137 0.72 -2.80 15.39
CA LEU A 137 -0.38 -2.09 14.72
C LEU A 137 0.22 -0.90 13.97
N LEU A 138 0.75 -1.16 12.78
CA LEU A 138 1.30 -0.13 11.92
C LEU A 138 0.14 0.47 11.11
N GLY A 139 -0.25 1.71 11.45
CA GLY A 139 -1.17 2.62 10.73
C GLY A 139 -2.25 1.96 9.88
N ASP A 140 -3.45 1.79 10.44
CA ASP A 140 -4.67 1.47 9.68
C ASP A 140 -5.32 2.73 9.08
N GLY A 141 -4.60 3.86 9.11
CA GLY A 141 -5.06 5.13 8.59
C GLY A 141 -5.95 5.83 9.61
N TRP A 142 -6.50 6.97 9.19
CA TRP A 142 -7.19 7.90 10.08
C TRP A 142 -8.59 7.44 10.54
N SER A 143 -8.93 6.17 10.36
CA SER A 143 -10.18 5.57 10.83
C SER A 143 -11.44 6.36 10.41
N GLY A 144 -11.40 7.00 9.25
CA GLY A 144 -12.49 7.83 8.70
C GLY A 144 -12.43 9.32 9.04
N ALA A 145 -11.39 9.81 9.74
CA ALA A 145 -11.16 11.24 9.88
C ALA A 145 -10.70 11.87 8.55
N GLU A 146 -11.16 13.09 8.31
CA GLU A 146 -11.01 13.82 7.06
C GLU A 146 -10.50 15.23 7.33
N TRP A 147 -9.46 15.64 6.62
CA TRP A 147 -8.93 16.99 6.58
C TRP A 147 -9.56 17.78 5.44
N SER A 148 -9.98 19.01 5.70
CA SER A 148 -10.51 19.92 4.68
C SER A 148 -10.14 21.38 4.94
N ALA A 149 -9.91 22.12 3.86
CA ALA A 149 -9.74 23.58 3.85
C ALA A 149 -10.53 24.18 2.68
N PRO A 150 -11.83 24.47 2.88
CA PRO A 150 -12.76 24.82 1.79
C PRO A 150 -12.32 26.03 0.95
N ASP A 151 -11.69 27.03 1.57
CA ASP A 151 -11.26 28.25 0.90
C ASP A 151 -9.88 28.12 0.23
N TRP A 152 -9.22 26.96 0.35
CA TRP A 152 -7.90 26.67 -0.24
C TRP A 152 -7.94 25.60 -1.34
N THR A 153 -8.61 24.46 -1.11
CA THR A 153 -8.54 23.30 -2.04
C THR A 153 -9.88 22.81 -2.54
N GLY A 154 -11.00 23.10 -1.86
CA GLY A 154 -12.32 22.54 -2.19
C GLY A 154 -12.45 21.02 -2.08
N ASP A 155 -11.32 20.31 -1.99
CA ASP A 155 -11.19 18.86 -1.81
C ASP A 155 -11.08 18.49 -0.33
N VAL A 156 -11.33 17.20 -0.06
CA VAL A 156 -11.22 16.58 1.26
C VAL A 156 -10.16 15.48 1.19
N TYR A 157 -9.25 15.43 2.17
CA TYR A 157 -8.13 14.50 2.22
C TYR A 157 -8.23 13.61 3.46
N SER A 158 -7.94 12.31 3.30
CA SER A 158 -7.88 11.36 4.41
C SER A 158 -6.81 10.31 4.18
N LEU A 159 -6.25 9.78 5.27
CA LEU A 159 -5.33 8.65 5.22
C LEU A 159 -6.15 7.36 5.32
N ARG A 160 -6.37 6.69 4.18
CA ARG A 160 -7.24 5.50 4.11
C ARG A 160 -6.59 4.24 4.69
N ASP A 161 -5.28 4.10 4.51
CA ASP A 161 -4.44 3.01 5.03
C ASP A 161 -2.99 3.51 5.17
N GLY A 162 -2.19 2.87 6.02
CA GLY A 162 -0.77 3.21 6.25
C GLY A 162 -0.59 4.28 7.32
N ASN A 163 0.65 4.62 7.63
CA ASN A 163 0.99 5.58 8.70
C ASN A 163 1.39 6.97 8.21
N TYR A 164 1.52 7.15 6.90
CA TYR A 164 1.97 8.41 6.31
C TYR A 164 1.47 8.52 4.86
N SER A 165 1.01 9.71 4.49
CA SER A 165 0.76 10.11 3.11
C SER A 165 0.98 11.60 2.96
N SER A 166 1.36 12.06 1.76
CA SER A 166 1.52 13.48 1.47
C SER A 166 0.82 13.88 0.17
N VAL A 167 0.25 15.08 0.16
CA VAL A 167 -0.46 15.65 -0.98
C VAL A 167 -0.09 17.12 -1.13
N SER A 168 0.09 17.59 -2.37
CA SER A 168 0.40 18.99 -2.65
C SER A 168 -0.72 19.65 -3.46
N PHE A 169 -1.02 20.90 -3.14
CA PHE A 169 -2.03 21.73 -3.80
C PHE A 169 -1.58 23.20 -3.87
N ILE A 170 -2.22 23.99 -4.73
CA ILE A 170 -1.90 25.42 -4.91
C ILE A 170 -2.99 26.27 -4.26
N VAL A 171 -2.60 27.14 -3.33
CA VAL A 171 -3.48 28.17 -2.78
C VAL A 171 -3.43 29.39 -3.70
N ALA A 172 -4.53 29.69 -4.38
CA ALA A 172 -4.64 30.81 -5.32
C ALA A 172 -5.85 31.70 -4.96
N SER A 173 -5.71 33.01 -5.15
CA SER A 173 -6.85 33.93 -5.01
C SER A 173 -7.85 33.66 -6.14
N LEU A 174 -9.05 33.19 -5.81
CA LEU A 174 -10.14 33.06 -6.77
C LEU A 174 -10.42 34.44 -7.41
N PRO A 175 -10.41 34.58 -8.75
CA PRO A 175 -10.91 35.81 -9.35
C PRO A 175 -12.41 35.95 -9.05
N PRO A 176 -12.96 37.18 -8.98
CA PRO A 176 -14.40 37.37 -8.80
C PRO A 176 -15.15 36.61 -9.89
N ARG A 177 -16.18 35.88 -9.46
CA ARG A 177 -17.05 35.05 -10.29
C ARG A 177 -17.31 35.72 -11.64
N SER A 178 -16.83 35.12 -12.72
CA SER A 178 -17.12 35.55 -14.08
C SER A 178 -18.64 35.67 -14.25
N PRO A 179 -19.16 36.71 -14.93
CA PRO A 179 -20.58 36.78 -15.26
C PRO A 179 -20.99 35.54 -16.06
N PRO A 180 -22.27 35.11 -16.00
CA PRO A 180 -22.70 33.89 -16.66
C PRO A 180 -22.34 33.95 -18.14
N SER A 181 -21.60 32.94 -18.62
CA SER A 181 -21.27 32.79 -20.03
C SER A 181 -22.56 32.82 -20.86
N PRO A 182 -22.54 33.43 -22.07
CA PRO A 182 -23.69 33.37 -22.96
C PRO A 182 -24.01 31.92 -23.31
N LEU A 183 -25.31 31.62 -23.36
CA LEU A 183 -25.88 30.31 -23.70
C LEU A 183 -25.08 29.63 -24.81
N LEU A 184 -24.53 28.46 -24.51
CA LEU A 184 -23.97 27.56 -25.52
C LEU A 184 -25.05 27.27 -26.58
N PRO A 185 -24.68 27.19 -27.88
CA PRO A 185 -25.59 26.67 -28.89
C PRO A 185 -26.03 25.25 -28.50
N PRO A 186 -27.25 24.83 -28.85
CA PRO A 186 -27.77 23.52 -28.49
C PRO A 186 -26.80 22.43 -28.97
N PRO A 187 -26.63 21.35 -28.18
CA PRO A 187 -25.82 20.23 -28.62
C PRO A 187 -26.33 19.71 -29.96
N PRO A 188 -25.45 19.19 -30.84
CA PRO A 188 -25.90 18.46 -32.02
C PRO A 188 -26.90 17.38 -31.59
N PRO A 189 -27.94 17.10 -32.39
CA PRO A 189 -28.93 16.09 -32.03
C PRO A 189 -28.19 14.80 -31.68
N SER A 190 -28.56 14.22 -30.53
CA SER A 190 -28.05 12.93 -30.10
C SER A 190 -28.06 11.97 -31.30
N PRO A 191 -26.98 11.19 -31.52
CA PRO A 191 -27.05 10.12 -32.51
C PRO A 191 -28.32 9.30 -32.22
N PRO A 192 -29.03 8.84 -33.26
CA PRO A 192 -30.26 8.07 -33.06
C PRO A 192 -29.98 6.97 -32.05
N ALA A 193 -30.86 6.83 -31.06
CA ALA A 193 -30.77 5.78 -30.06
C ALA A 193 -30.40 4.48 -30.78
N LEU A 194 -29.32 3.83 -30.31
CA LEU A 194 -28.98 2.50 -30.78
C LEU A 194 -30.28 1.68 -30.80
N PRO A 195 -30.56 0.95 -31.88
CA PRO A 195 -31.75 0.12 -31.92
C PRO A 195 -31.79 -0.72 -30.65
N PRO A 196 -32.96 -0.89 -30.00
CA PRO A 196 -33.06 -1.71 -28.81
C PRO A 196 -32.37 -3.03 -29.10
N SER A 197 -31.48 -3.44 -28.20
CA SER A 197 -30.77 -4.71 -28.31
C SER A 197 -31.79 -5.78 -28.69
N PRO A 198 -31.50 -6.61 -29.71
CA PRO A 198 -32.44 -7.62 -30.15
C PRO A 198 -32.93 -8.42 -28.94
N PRO A 199 -34.24 -8.74 -28.84
CA PRO A 199 -34.76 -9.50 -27.73
C PRO A 199 -33.90 -10.74 -27.52
N ALA A 200 -33.47 -10.96 -26.27
CA ALA A 200 -32.60 -12.06 -25.91
C ALA A 200 -33.15 -13.36 -26.53
N PRO A 201 -32.29 -14.22 -27.14
CA PRO A 201 -32.73 -15.47 -27.72
C PRO A 201 -33.61 -16.24 -26.73
N PRO A 202 -34.69 -16.90 -27.19
CA PRO A 202 -35.52 -17.71 -26.31
C PRO A 202 -34.62 -18.71 -25.56
N LEU A 203 -34.82 -18.77 -24.23
CA LEU A 203 -34.07 -19.68 -23.34
C LEU A 203 -34.05 -21.09 -23.94
N GLN A 204 -32.85 -21.63 -24.12
CA GLN A 204 -32.72 -23.01 -24.57
C GLN A 204 -33.20 -23.96 -23.46
N PRO A 205 -33.65 -25.18 -23.81
CA PRO A 205 -33.91 -26.22 -22.81
C PRO A 205 -32.70 -26.37 -21.87
N GLY A 206 -32.95 -26.46 -20.57
CA GLY A 206 -31.89 -26.47 -19.54
C GLY A 206 -31.40 -25.07 -19.11
N SER A 207 -31.99 -23.98 -19.62
CA SER A 207 -31.67 -22.60 -19.20
C SER A 207 -32.67 -22.07 -18.17
N ARG A 208 -32.21 -21.31 -17.18
CA ARG A 208 -33.05 -20.66 -16.16
C ARG A 208 -32.60 -19.21 -15.92
N TYR A 209 -33.57 -18.30 -15.79
CA TYR A 209 -33.30 -16.94 -15.30
C TYR A 209 -33.18 -16.94 -13.78
N ALA A 210 -32.30 -16.09 -13.26
CA ALA A 210 -32.34 -15.70 -11.85
C ALA A 210 -32.31 -14.18 -11.73
N ILE A 211 -33.16 -13.62 -10.87
CA ILE A 211 -33.23 -12.16 -10.58
C ILE A 211 -32.79 -11.82 -9.15
N SER A 212 -32.41 -12.83 -8.36
CA SER A 212 -31.97 -12.67 -6.97
C SER A 212 -30.96 -13.74 -6.57
N SER A 213 -30.23 -13.52 -5.47
CA SER A 213 -29.27 -14.49 -4.92
C SER A 213 -29.93 -15.82 -4.57
N SER A 214 -31.16 -15.81 -4.04
CA SER A 214 -31.90 -17.04 -3.74
C SER A 214 -32.26 -17.85 -4.99
N GLU A 215 -32.63 -17.18 -6.09
CA GLU A 215 -32.94 -17.86 -7.35
C GLU A 215 -31.67 -18.41 -8.01
N LEU A 216 -30.56 -17.68 -7.95
CA LEU A 216 -29.25 -18.16 -8.40
C LEU A 216 -28.84 -19.41 -7.63
N ILE A 217 -28.93 -19.40 -6.29
CA ILE A 217 -28.63 -20.56 -5.44
C ILE A 217 -29.54 -21.74 -5.79
N THR A 218 -30.84 -21.49 -6.01
CA THR A 218 -31.79 -22.54 -6.41
C THR A 218 -31.43 -23.15 -7.75
N ALA A 219 -31.05 -22.31 -8.73
CA ALA A 219 -30.65 -22.76 -10.07
C ALA A 219 -29.32 -23.55 -10.05
N LEU A 220 -28.37 -23.17 -9.19
CA LEU A 220 -27.12 -23.91 -8.99
C LEU A 220 -27.37 -25.33 -8.46
N ASN A 221 -28.29 -25.47 -7.51
CA ASN A 221 -28.67 -26.74 -6.89
C ASN A 221 -29.60 -27.61 -7.76
N ASP A 222 -30.15 -27.07 -8.84
CA ASP A 222 -30.98 -27.82 -9.79
C ASP A 222 -30.10 -28.51 -10.84
N ALA A 223 -29.96 -29.83 -10.73
CA ALA A 223 -29.14 -30.63 -11.64
C ALA A 223 -29.61 -30.60 -13.11
N ALA A 224 -30.87 -30.20 -13.38
CA ALA A 224 -31.39 -30.08 -14.73
C ALA A 224 -31.05 -28.74 -15.41
N VAL A 225 -30.51 -27.76 -14.67
CA VAL A 225 -30.17 -26.44 -15.19
C VAL A 225 -28.72 -26.44 -15.68
N GLU A 226 -28.46 -26.39 -16.97
CA GLU A 226 -27.09 -26.33 -17.51
C GLU A 226 -26.61 -24.90 -17.75
N ARG A 227 -27.55 -23.93 -17.77
CA ARG A 227 -27.30 -22.53 -18.10
C ARG A 227 -28.11 -21.58 -17.22
N ILE A 228 -27.45 -20.65 -16.54
CA ILE A 228 -28.08 -19.66 -15.67
C ILE A 228 -27.87 -18.27 -16.26
N VAL A 229 -28.96 -17.58 -16.58
CA VAL A 229 -28.93 -16.20 -17.11
C VAL A 229 -29.35 -15.23 -16.01
N LEU A 230 -28.44 -14.35 -15.62
CA LEU A 230 -28.62 -13.39 -14.55
C LEU A 230 -29.10 -12.06 -15.10
N ARG A 231 -30.20 -11.54 -14.53
CA ARG A 231 -30.67 -10.19 -14.86
C ARG A 231 -29.83 -9.14 -14.14
N ALA A 232 -29.78 -7.95 -14.71
CA ALA A 232 -29.07 -6.82 -14.13
C ALA A 232 -29.46 -6.60 -12.66
N GLY A 233 -28.45 -6.42 -11.80
CA GLY A 233 -28.65 -6.24 -10.36
C GLY A 233 -27.46 -6.71 -9.53
N THR A 234 -27.52 -6.38 -8.24
CA THR A 234 -26.56 -6.86 -7.24
C THR A 234 -27.15 -8.06 -6.51
N TYR A 235 -26.40 -9.16 -6.54
CA TYR A 235 -26.70 -10.41 -5.86
C TYR A 235 -25.84 -10.43 -4.60
N GLU A 236 -26.43 -9.97 -3.49
CA GLU A 236 -25.78 -10.00 -2.18
C GLU A 236 -25.71 -11.45 -1.67
N LEU A 237 -24.50 -11.93 -1.46
CA LEU A 237 -24.21 -13.30 -1.09
C LEU A 237 -23.91 -13.38 0.41
N LEU A 238 -24.94 -13.12 1.22
CA LEU A 238 -24.85 -13.01 2.68
C LEU A 238 -25.05 -14.34 3.44
N THR A 239 -25.81 -15.29 2.90
CA THR A 239 -26.28 -16.47 3.65
C THR A 239 -25.44 -17.73 3.45
N ASP A 240 -25.24 -18.50 4.51
CA ASP A 240 -24.62 -19.83 4.67
C ASP A 240 -25.19 -21.00 3.83
N GLN A 241 -26.08 -20.74 2.87
CA GLN A 241 -26.96 -21.78 2.30
C GLN A 241 -26.32 -22.73 1.28
N ILE A 242 -25.16 -22.39 0.71
CA ILE A 242 -24.35 -23.38 -0.01
C ILE A 242 -23.11 -23.64 0.83
N GLY A 243 -23.23 -24.56 1.78
CA GLY A 243 -22.03 -25.16 2.34
C GLY A 243 -21.28 -25.80 1.19
N CYS A 244 -20.14 -25.25 0.79
CA CYS A 244 -19.21 -25.83 -0.19
C CYS A 244 -18.62 -27.19 0.26
N GLY A 245 -19.29 -27.88 1.18
CA GLY A 245 -18.75 -28.99 1.92
C GLY A 245 -17.59 -28.56 2.79
N THR A 246 -16.71 -29.52 3.05
CA THR A 246 -15.50 -29.34 3.83
C THR A 246 -14.34 -29.93 3.06
N VAL A 247 -13.18 -29.28 3.09
CA VAL A 247 -11.92 -29.85 2.58
C VAL A 247 -11.23 -30.58 3.73
N TRP A 248 -10.78 -31.81 3.47
CA TRP A 248 -9.96 -32.56 4.41
C TRP A 248 -8.52 -32.03 4.38
N THR A 249 -8.09 -31.42 5.48
CA THR A 249 -6.76 -30.80 5.65
C THR A 249 -5.66 -31.78 6.03
N GLY A 250 -5.97 -33.08 6.08
CA GLY A 250 -5.08 -34.09 6.67
C GLY A 250 -5.31 -34.29 8.17
N GLU A 251 -5.87 -33.30 8.87
CA GLU A 251 -6.16 -33.35 10.31
C GLU A 251 -7.66 -33.28 10.61
N SER A 252 -8.39 -32.44 9.86
CA SER A 252 -9.84 -32.26 10.03
C SER A 252 -10.51 -31.74 8.75
N ASN A 253 -11.83 -31.92 8.68
CA ASN A 253 -12.66 -31.33 7.64
C ASN A 253 -12.91 -29.84 7.95
N GLN A 254 -12.28 -28.95 7.20
CA GLN A 254 -12.46 -27.50 7.33
C GLN A 254 -13.51 -27.00 6.34
N PRO A 255 -14.46 -26.14 6.76
CA PRO A 255 -15.48 -25.61 5.87
C PRO A 255 -14.83 -24.74 4.79
N ILE A 256 -15.26 -24.94 3.53
CA ILE A 256 -14.86 -24.03 2.45
C ILE A 256 -15.67 -22.74 2.61
N TRP A 257 -14.99 -21.64 2.95
CA TRP A 257 -15.61 -20.32 3.09
C TRP A 257 -15.86 -19.69 1.73
N SER A 258 -16.89 -20.13 1.01
CA SER A 258 -17.33 -19.48 -0.22
C SER A 258 -18.84 -19.29 -0.28
N ALA A 259 -19.26 -18.28 -1.02
CA ALA A 259 -20.66 -17.95 -1.23
C ALA A 259 -21.32 -18.87 -2.26
N LEU A 260 -20.65 -19.11 -3.39
CA LEU A 260 -21.13 -19.97 -4.46
C LEU A 260 -20.16 -21.14 -4.66
N CYS A 261 -20.71 -22.35 -4.72
CA CYS A 261 -19.95 -23.58 -4.86
C CYS A 261 -20.37 -24.27 -6.15
N ILE A 262 -19.45 -24.35 -7.10
CA ILE A 262 -19.69 -25.02 -8.37
C ILE A 262 -19.12 -26.43 -8.27
N ASN A 263 -20.01 -27.42 -8.26
CA ASN A 263 -19.68 -28.84 -8.08
C ASN A 263 -19.99 -29.69 -9.33
N ARG A 264 -20.36 -29.04 -10.43
CA ARG A 264 -20.76 -29.66 -11.69
C ARG A 264 -20.47 -28.73 -12.87
N SER A 265 -20.72 -29.22 -14.08
CA SER A 265 -20.60 -28.43 -15.29
C SER A 265 -21.81 -27.53 -15.52
N LEU A 266 -21.61 -26.21 -15.64
CA LEU A 266 -22.67 -25.26 -16.06
C LEU A 266 -22.11 -23.93 -16.60
N THR A 267 -22.98 -23.14 -17.23
CA THR A 267 -22.71 -21.74 -17.61
C THR A 267 -23.50 -20.77 -16.72
N ILE A 268 -22.85 -19.69 -16.28
CA ILE A 268 -23.47 -18.55 -15.60
C ILE A 268 -23.10 -17.30 -16.39
N GLU A 269 -24.10 -16.57 -16.88
CA GLU A 269 -23.86 -15.35 -17.66
C GLU A 269 -24.77 -14.21 -17.22
N ALA A 270 -24.26 -12.98 -17.36
CA ALA A 270 -25.11 -11.80 -17.31
C ALA A 270 -25.91 -11.68 -18.62
N GLU A 271 -27.20 -11.37 -18.52
CA GLU A 271 -28.04 -11.03 -19.67
C GLU A 271 -27.44 -9.85 -20.47
N VAL A 272 -26.80 -8.91 -19.76
CA VAL A 272 -26.01 -7.83 -20.32
C VAL A 272 -24.66 -7.81 -19.60
N ALA A 273 -23.55 -7.94 -20.34
CA ALA A 273 -22.22 -7.96 -19.76
C ALA A 273 -21.95 -6.73 -18.88
N GLY A 274 -21.42 -6.97 -17.67
CA GLY A 274 -21.11 -5.95 -16.67
C GLY A 274 -22.32 -5.43 -15.89
N SER A 275 -23.55 -5.91 -16.16
CA SER A 275 -24.77 -5.47 -15.45
C SER A 275 -25.06 -6.24 -14.15
N VAL A 276 -24.36 -7.34 -13.92
CA VAL A 276 -24.58 -8.25 -12.79
C VAL A 276 -23.41 -8.18 -11.84
N VAL A 277 -23.68 -7.89 -10.57
CA VAL A 277 -22.70 -7.88 -9.48
C VAL A 277 -22.96 -9.05 -8.54
N LEU A 278 -21.98 -9.94 -8.42
CA LEU A 278 -21.92 -10.99 -7.40
C LEU A 278 -21.05 -10.48 -6.26
N ASP A 279 -21.67 -10.13 -5.13
CA ASP A 279 -20.99 -9.46 -4.02
C ASP A 279 -21.04 -10.32 -2.75
N ALA A 280 -19.87 -10.72 -2.24
CA ALA A 280 -19.76 -11.47 -0.99
C ALA A 280 -19.60 -10.59 0.27
N MET A 281 -19.61 -9.26 0.13
CA MET A 281 -19.69 -8.26 1.20
C MET A 281 -18.61 -8.39 2.29
N GLY A 282 -17.42 -8.84 1.91
CA GLY A 282 -16.27 -9.08 2.78
C GLY A 282 -16.43 -10.28 3.71
N ALA A 283 -17.46 -11.12 3.53
CA ALA A 283 -17.76 -12.19 4.48
C ALA A 283 -17.04 -13.51 4.16
N ARG A 284 -16.75 -13.77 2.88
CA ARG A 284 -16.25 -15.06 2.37
C ARG A 284 -15.77 -14.92 0.93
N ARG A 285 -15.19 -15.97 0.37
CA ARG A 285 -14.91 -16.04 -1.06
C ARG A 285 -16.20 -15.92 -1.89
N VAL A 286 -16.15 -15.31 -3.08
CA VAL A 286 -17.34 -15.24 -3.95
C VAL A 286 -17.66 -16.60 -4.57
N ILE A 287 -16.71 -17.21 -5.28
CA ILE A 287 -16.92 -18.45 -6.05
C ILE A 287 -15.83 -19.48 -5.77
N THR A 288 -16.20 -20.73 -5.53
CA THR A 288 -15.29 -21.89 -5.64
C THR A 288 -15.74 -22.82 -6.74
N VAL A 289 -14.80 -23.23 -7.60
CA VAL A 289 -14.96 -24.32 -8.55
C VAL A 289 -14.28 -25.55 -7.97
N LEU A 290 -15.09 -26.54 -7.56
CA LEU A 290 -14.60 -27.75 -6.91
C LEU A 290 -13.91 -28.69 -7.90
N SER A 291 -13.13 -29.62 -7.35
CA SER A 291 -12.53 -30.70 -8.14
C SER A 291 -13.56 -31.47 -8.96
N GLY A 292 -13.31 -31.65 -10.27
CA GLY A 292 -14.20 -32.33 -11.21
C GLY A 292 -15.35 -31.47 -11.76
N ALA A 293 -15.49 -30.22 -11.29
CA ALA A 293 -16.46 -29.27 -11.83
C ALA A 293 -15.87 -28.43 -12.97
N ALA A 294 -16.75 -27.91 -13.83
CA ALA A 294 -16.39 -26.97 -14.88
C ALA A 294 -17.39 -25.81 -14.92
N VAL A 295 -16.93 -24.57 -14.98
CA VAL A 295 -17.84 -23.42 -15.07
C VAL A 295 -17.44 -22.49 -16.19
N LYS A 296 -18.43 -22.00 -16.94
CA LYS A 296 -18.26 -20.83 -17.81
C LYS A 296 -18.92 -19.62 -17.17
N LEU A 297 -18.19 -18.53 -16.98
CA LEU A 297 -18.62 -17.27 -16.39
C LEU A 297 -18.52 -16.15 -17.43
N ILE A 298 -19.63 -15.48 -17.74
CA ILE A 298 -19.66 -14.50 -18.83
C ILE A 298 -20.23 -13.17 -18.34
N GLY A 299 -19.45 -12.09 -18.51
CA GLY A 299 -19.92 -10.73 -18.31
C GLY A 299 -20.27 -10.39 -16.85
N LEU A 300 -19.65 -11.05 -15.87
CA LEU A 300 -19.97 -10.89 -14.45
C LEU A 300 -19.03 -9.88 -13.77
N ASN A 301 -19.54 -9.14 -12.78
CA ASN A 301 -18.75 -8.39 -11.82
C ASN A 301 -18.64 -9.21 -10.52
N ILE A 302 -17.45 -9.64 -10.14
CA ILE A 302 -17.17 -10.50 -8.98
C ILE A 302 -16.42 -9.67 -7.94
N THR A 303 -17.04 -9.42 -6.78
CA THR A 303 -16.53 -8.47 -5.79
C THR A 303 -16.87 -8.82 -4.35
N GLY A 304 -16.26 -8.09 -3.41
CA GLY A 304 -16.48 -8.24 -1.97
C GLY A 304 -16.05 -9.60 -1.43
N GLY A 305 -15.27 -10.36 -2.18
CA GLY A 305 -14.74 -11.63 -1.73
C GLY A 305 -13.67 -11.44 -0.67
N ALA A 306 -13.76 -12.10 0.48
CA ALA A 306 -12.72 -12.08 1.50
C ALA A 306 -12.47 -13.45 2.11
N VAL A 307 -11.21 -13.88 2.13
CA VAL A 307 -10.77 -15.07 2.88
C VAL A 307 -9.73 -14.66 3.93
N VAL A 308 -9.91 -15.16 5.14
CA VAL A 308 -8.99 -14.96 6.26
C VAL A 308 -8.36 -16.31 6.56
N GLY A 309 -7.05 -16.40 6.36
CA GLY A 309 -6.30 -17.61 6.71
C GLY A 309 -6.09 -17.70 8.23
N PRO A 310 -5.83 -18.90 8.78
CA PRO A 310 -5.36 -19.01 10.15
C PRO A 310 -3.95 -18.38 10.26
N ASN A 311 -3.89 -17.10 10.60
CA ASN A 311 -2.71 -16.34 11.05
C ASN A 311 -1.35 -16.84 10.51
N VAL A 312 -1.04 -16.59 9.24
CA VAL A 312 0.29 -16.89 8.67
C VAL A 312 1.27 -15.75 8.98
N ARG A 313 1.31 -15.28 10.23
CA ARG A 313 2.20 -14.19 10.69
C ARG A 313 3.69 -14.60 10.86
N TYR A 314 4.16 -15.70 10.24
CA TYR A 314 5.48 -16.26 10.56
C TYR A 314 6.43 -16.61 9.41
N ILE A 315 6.18 -16.24 8.16
CA ILE A 315 7.13 -16.52 7.06
C ILE A 315 7.61 -15.24 6.35
N TRP A 316 8.00 -14.25 7.15
CA TRP A 316 8.78 -13.11 6.67
C TRP A 316 10.25 -13.50 6.54
N ARG A 317 10.69 -14.04 5.38
CA ARG A 317 12.06 -13.86 4.84
C ARG A 317 12.44 -14.65 3.59
N ASN A 318 11.55 -15.41 2.95
CA ASN A 318 11.94 -16.13 1.73
C ASN A 318 10.86 -16.11 0.63
N PRO A 319 11.01 -15.28 -0.42
CA PRO A 319 10.11 -15.31 -1.58
C PRO A 319 10.23 -16.63 -2.38
N ALA A 320 11.19 -17.51 -2.05
CA ALA A 320 11.34 -18.82 -2.67
C ALA A 320 10.50 -19.94 -2.02
N LEU A 321 9.63 -19.64 -1.05
CA LEU A 321 8.81 -20.66 -0.39
C LEU A 321 7.37 -20.61 -0.93
N ASP A 322 7.07 -21.57 -1.82
CA ASP A 322 5.72 -22.10 -2.02
C ASP A 322 5.17 -22.44 -0.63
N PHE A 323 4.13 -21.73 -0.17
CA PHE A 323 3.48 -22.06 1.10
C PHE A 323 2.97 -23.51 1.01
N PRO A 324 3.07 -24.32 2.07
CA PRO A 324 2.51 -25.66 2.07
C PRO A 324 1.00 -25.56 1.86
N ASP A 325 0.63 -25.82 0.62
CA ASP A 325 -0.63 -25.46 -0.04
C ASP A 325 -1.72 -26.49 0.23
N LYS A 326 -1.84 -26.88 1.50
CA LYS A 326 -2.72 -28.00 1.88
C LYS A 326 -4.14 -27.55 2.19
N ASP A 327 -4.34 -26.27 2.52
CA ASP A 327 -5.63 -25.74 2.92
C ASP A 327 -6.05 -24.62 1.97
N TYR A 328 -7.02 -24.89 1.10
CA TYR A 328 -7.68 -23.87 0.27
C TYR A 328 -8.42 -22.79 1.08
N SER A 329 -8.33 -22.80 2.42
CA SER A 329 -9.07 -21.93 3.33
C SER A 329 -8.69 -20.45 3.19
N SER A 330 -7.48 -20.14 2.71
CA SER A 330 -6.98 -18.76 2.55
C SER A 330 -6.79 -18.31 1.10
N GLN A 331 -7.17 -19.13 0.12
CA GLN A 331 -6.89 -18.87 -1.31
C GLN A 331 -8.08 -18.20 -2.02
N GLY A 332 -7.87 -17.40 -3.06
CA GLY A 332 -8.94 -16.97 -3.97
C GLY A 332 -10.00 -16.10 -3.29
N GLY A 333 -9.75 -14.81 -3.04
CA GLY A 333 -10.76 -13.92 -2.44
C GLY A 333 -12.01 -13.83 -3.33
N GLY A 334 -11.84 -13.54 -4.61
CA GLY A 334 -12.92 -13.53 -5.59
C GLY A 334 -13.30 -14.95 -6.01
N LEU A 335 -12.36 -15.64 -6.63
CA LEU A 335 -12.58 -16.96 -7.22
C LEU A 335 -11.44 -17.94 -6.91
N LEU A 336 -11.79 -19.16 -6.52
CA LEU A 336 -10.87 -20.28 -6.40
C LEU A 336 -11.22 -21.36 -7.42
N VAL A 337 -10.23 -21.80 -8.21
CA VAL A 337 -10.31 -23.03 -8.99
C VAL A 337 -9.47 -24.10 -8.30
N GLU A 338 -10.13 -25.06 -7.67
CA GLU A 338 -9.44 -26.16 -7.00
C GLU A 338 -8.70 -27.06 -8.01
N LYS A 339 -7.73 -27.84 -7.51
CA LYS A 339 -7.08 -28.87 -8.31
C LYS A 339 -8.12 -29.82 -8.92
N GLY A 340 -8.09 -29.94 -10.24
CA GLY A 340 -9.05 -30.73 -11.03
C GLY A 340 -10.36 -30.02 -11.36
N GLY A 341 -10.57 -28.79 -10.89
CA GLY A 341 -11.64 -27.90 -11.36
C GLY A 341 -11.22 -27.14 -12.63
N THR A 342 -12.20 -26.68 -13.41
CA THR A 342 -11.98 -25.90 -14.64
C THR A 342 -12.86 -24.65 -14.68
N ALA A 343 -12.29 -23.50 -15.03
CA ALA A 343 -13.05 -22.26 -15.19
C ALA A 343 -12.75 -21.58 -16.53
N ASP A 344 -13.79 -21.20 -17.27
CA ASP A 344 -13.72 -20.36 -18.46
C ASP A 344 -14.38 -19.02 -18.13
N LEU A 345 -13.65 -17.91 -18.24
CA LEU A 345 -14.13 -16.57 -17.93
C LEU A 345 -14.03 -15.68 -19.18
N GLU A 346 -15.15 -15.06 -19.53
CA GLU A 346 -15.29 -14.17 -20.68
C GLU A 346 -15.84 -12.83 -20.20
N ASP A 347 -15.13 -11.74 -20.49
CA ASP A 347 -15.54 -10.35 -20.20
C ASP A 347 -15.97 -10.10 -18.74
N CYS A 348 -15.34 -10.81 -17.80
CA CYS A 348 -15.61 -10.63 -16.37
C CYS A 348 -14.76 -9.49 -15.76
N ASN A 349 -15.33 -8.79 -14.79
CA ASN A 349 -14.60 -7.86 -13.92
C ASN A 349 -14.45 -8.47 -12.54
N ILE A 350 -13.23 -8.55 -12.01
CA ILE A 350 -12.92 -9.20 -10.73
C ILE A 350 -12.17 -8.19 -9.87
N PHE A 351 -12.85 -7.65 -8.85
CA PHE A 351 -12.33 -6.49 -8.13
C PHE A 351 -12.76 -6.39 -6.67
N ASP A 352 -11.99 -5.63 -5.89
CA ASP A 352 -12.21 -5.43 -4.44
C ASP A 352 -12.35 -6.76 -3.68
N ASN A 353 -11.54 -7.74 -4.06
CA ASN A 353 -11.46 -9.03 -3.38
C ASN A 353 -10.14 -9.17 -2.60
N SER A 354 -10.16 -9.96 -1.54
CA SER A 354 -9.11 -9.99 -0.52
C SER A 354 -8.77 -11.42 -0.08
N ALA A 355 -7.48 -11.78 -0.17
CA ALA A 355 -6.89 -12.98 0.37
C ALA A 355 -5.61 -12.64 1.16
N LYS A 356 -5.74 -11.78 2.18
CA LYS A 356 -4.59 -11.14 2.87
C LYS A 356 -3.57 -12.11 3.45
N ASP A 357 -4.01 -13.27 3.91
CA ASP A 357 -3.15 -14.34 4.47
C ASP A 357 -2.88 -15.49 3.49
N GLY A 358 -3.28 -15.35 2.23
CA GLY A 358 -3.11 -16.37 1.21
C GLY A 358 -2.88 -15.76 -0.18
N SER A 359 -3.23 -16.49 -1.22
CA SER A 359 -2.90 -16.13 -2.60
C SER A 359 -4.13 -15.95 -3.46
N GLY A 360 -4.01 -15.11 -4.49
CA GLY A 360 -5.10 -14.90 -5.44
C GLY A 360 -6.22 -14.05 -4.85
N GLY A 361 -5.97 -12.75 -4.64
CA GLY A 361 -7.00 -11.84 -4.12
C GLY A 361 -8.21 -11.84 -5.04
N GLY A 362 -7.98 -11.63 -6.33
CA GLY A 362 -8.98 -11.83 -7.38
C GLY A 362 -9.22 -13.30 -7.67
N LEU A 363 -8.19 -14.00 -8.16
CA LEU A 363 -8.29 -15.41 -8.56
C LEU A 363 -7.12 -16.24 -8.04
N SER A 364 -7.42 -17.43 -7.51
CA SER A 364 -6.42 -18.48 -7.27
C SER A 364 -6.72 -19.71 -8.13
N ILE A 365 -5.75 -20.14 -8.93
CA ILE A 365 -5.90 -21.20 -9.93
C ILE A 365 -4.98 -22.36 -9.57
N HIS A 366 -5.52 -23.42 -8.97
CA HIS A 366 -4.83 -24.70 -8.75
C HIS A 366 -5.25 -25.77 -9.77
N GLY A 367 -6.41 -25.60 -10.39
CA GLY A 367 -6.90 -26.40 -11.52
C GLY A 367 -6.52 -25.82 -12.88
N GLN A 368 -7.50 -25.69 -13.77
CA GLN A 368 -7.33 -25.09 -15.09
C GLN A 368 -8.21 -23.85 -15.26
N ALA A 369 -7.68 -22.80 -15.87
CA ALA A 369 -8.47 -21.62 -16.20
C ALA A 369 -8.17 -21.06 -17.59
N GLU A 370 -9.21 -20.62 -18.28
CA GLU A 370 -9.14 -19.81 -19.49
C GLU A 370 -9.81 -18.47 -19.22
N LEU A 371 -9.13 -17.36 -19.50
CA LEU A 371 -9.66 -16.02 -19.34
C LEU A 371 -9.52 -15.24 -20.64
N SER A 372 -10.60 -14.59 -21.05
CA SER A 372 -10.65 -13.72 -22.23
C SER A 372 -11.31 -12.38 -21.89
N GLY A 373 -10.67 -11.27 -22.28
CA GLY A 373 -11.24 -9.92 -22.10
C GLY A 373 -11.46 -9.48 -20.65
N CYS A 374 -10.96 -10.24 -19.66
CA CYS A 374 -11.25 -9.99 -18.26
C CYS A 374 -10.44 -8.81 -17.69
N LYS A 375 -11.04 -8.09 -16.74
CA LYS A 375 -10.38 -7.01 -15.98
C LYS A 375 -10.29 -7.41 -14.51
N ILE A 376 -9.09 -7.38 -13.95
CA ILE A 376 -8.81 -7.89 -12.60
C ILE A 376 -8.11 -6.76 -11.84
N PHE A 377 -8.80 -6.09 -10.93
CA PHE A 377 -8.29 -4.85 -10.35
C PHE A 377 -8.65 -4.61 -8.89
N SER A 378 -7.84 -3.82 -8.18
CA SER A 378 -8.09 -3.47 -6.76
C SER A 378 -8.26 -4.68 -5.85
N ASN A 379 -7.61 -5.81 -6.18
CA ASN A 379 -7.59 -6.98 -5.34
C ASN A 379 -6.35 -6.99 -4.43
N ILE A 380 -6.46 -7.61 -3.26
CA ILE A 380 -5.41 -7.67 -2.26
C ILE A 380 -5.10 -9.12 -1.90
N ALA A 381 -3.83 -9.50 -1.81
CA ALA A 381 -3.43 -10.81 -1.30
C ALA A 381 -2.02 -10.81 -0.69
N PHE A 382 -1.61 -11.93 -0.11
CA PHE A 382 -0.21 -12.13 0.23
C PHE A 382 0.64 -12.32 -1.04
N GLN A 383 0.19 -13.12 -2.00
CA GLN A 383 0.83 -13.35 -3.30
C GLN A 383 -0.21 -13.38 -4.43
N GLY A 384 0.16 -12.92 -5.62
CA GLY A 384 -0.71 -13.01 -6.79
C GLY A 384 -2.02 -12.24 -6.58
N ALA A 385 -1.96 -10.97 -6.17
CA ALA A 385 -3.14 -10.25 -5.71
C ALA A 385 -4.24 -10.16 -6.77
N GLY A 386 -3.87 -9.90 -8.03
CA GLY A 386 -4.78 -10.11 -9.15
C GLY A 386 -5.04 -11.60 -9.37
N VAL A 387 -3.99 -12.31 -9.82
CA VAL A 387 -4.07 -13.74 -10.15
C VAL A 387 -2.89 -14.52 -9.58
N TYR A 388 -3.18 -15.58 -8.84
CA TYR A 388 -2.22 -16.60 -8.44
C TYR A 388 -2.42 -17.88 -9.26
N ILE A 389 -1.34 -18.40 -9.84
CA ILE A 389 -1.36 -19.51 -10.79
C ILE A 389 -0.43 -20.61 -10.28
N LYS A 390 -1.01 -21.73 -9.83
CA LYS A 390 -0.29 -22.96 -9.51
C LYS A 390 -0.66 -24.14 -10.40
N GLY A 391 -1.86 -24.10 -10.98
CA GLY A 391 -2.27 -25.01 -12.05
C GLY A 391 -1.90 -24.47 -13.42
N VAL A 392 -2.82 -24.60 -14.38
CA VAL A 392 -2.63 -24.13 -15.76
C VAL A 392 -3.57 -22.97 -16.05
N ALA A 393 -3.06 -21.86 -16.55
CA ALA A 393 -3.86 -20.70 -16.89
C ALA A 393 -3.51 -20.14 -18.28
N ASN A 394 -4.51 -20.00 -19.12
CA ASN A 394 -4.43 -19.33 -20.42
C ASN A 394 -5.20 -18.01 -20.35
N LEU A 395 -4.52 -16.89 -20.59
CA LEU A 395 -5.14 -15.57 -20.53
C LEU A 395 -4.91 -14.84 -21.86
N THR A 396 -6.00 -14.31 -22.42
CA THR A 396 -5.99 -13.56 -23.67
C THR A 396 -6.64 -12.19 -23.47
N SER A 397 -5.95 -11.12 -23.86
CA SER A 397 -6.45 -9.73 -23.78
C SER A 397 -6.99 -9.34 -22.40
N CYS A 398 -6.39 -9.88 -21.33
CA CYS A 398 -6.78 -9.60 -19.95
C CYS A 398 -5.94 -8.45 -19.36
N ASN A 399 -6.54 -7.69 -18.43
CA ASN A 399 -5.87 -6.56 -17.78
C ASN A 399 -5.83 -6.75 -16.26
N THR A 400 -4.66 -6.62 -15.65
CA THR A 400 -4.48 -6.50 -14.21
C THR A 400 -4.03 -5.10 -13.82
N ASN A 401 -4.75 -4.43 -12.91
CA ASN A 401 -4.33 -3.13 -12.41
C ASN A 401 -4.70 -2.82 -10.97
N GLN A 402 -3.88 -2.02 -10.28
CA GLN A 402 -4.15 -1.59 -8.90
C GLN A 402 -4.33 -2.76 -7.92
N ASN A 403 -3.78 -3.93 -8.24
CA ASN A 403 -3.77 -5.06 -7.32
C ASN A 403 -2.54 -4.96 -6.42
N ILE A 404 -2.70 -5.29 -5.15
CA ILE A 404 -1.68 -5.13 -4.11
C ILE A 404 -1.37 -6.48 -3.48
N ALA A 405 -0.17 -6.99 -3.75
CA ALA A 405 0.37 -8.16 -3.08
C ALA A 405 1.28 -7.72 -1.92
N TYR A 406 1.20 -8.37 -0.76
CA TYR A 406 2.14 -8.06 0.32
C TYR A 406 3.56 -8.56 0.00
N LEU A 407 3.68 -9.75 -0.58
CA LEU A 407 4.96 -10.35 -0.89
C LEU A 407 5.34 -10.25 -2.37
N ALA A 408 4.52 -10.75 -3.29
CA ALA A 408 4.94 -10.81 -4.68
C ALA A 408 3.79 -10.96 -5.67
N GLY A 409 4.00 -10.50 -6.90
CA GLY A 409 3.04 -10.67 -7.98
C GLY A 409 1.77 -9.87 -7.73
N GLY A 410 1.87 -8.54 -7.65
CA GLY A 410 0.69 -7.68 -7.49
C GLY A 410 -0.35 -7.97 -8.58
N GLY A 411 0.06 -7.94 -9.85
CA GLY A 411 -0.81 -8.35 -10.96
C GLY A 411 -0.94 -9.88 -11.04
N PHE A 412 0.19 -10.56 -11.22
CA PHE A 412 0.26 -11.98 -11.50
C PHE A 412 1.38 -12.66 -10.70
N PHE A 413 1.10 -13.84 -10.15
CA PHE A 413 2.11 -14.72 -9.56
C PHE A 413 1.97 -16.13 -10.15
N VAL A 414 3.04 -16.64 -10.76
CA VAL A 414 3.13 -18.00 -11.28
C VAL A 414 4.00 -18.83 -10.33
N ALA A 415 3.38 -19.70 -9.55
CA ALA A 415 4.07 -20.60 -8.62
C ALA A 415 4.93 -21.62 -9.34
N THR A 416 5.80 -22.33 -8.61
CA THR A 416 6.79 -23.28 -9.16
C THR A 416 6.18 -24.35 -10.08
N ASP A 417 5.02 -24.88 -9.72
CA ASP A 417 4.30 -25.89 -10.52
C ASP A 417 3.31 -25.27 -11.52
N GLY A 418 3.19 -23.94 -11.51
CA GLY A 418 2.27 -23.17 -12.33
C GLY A 418 2.74 -23.01 -13.77
N VAL A 419 1.78 -23.07 -14.69
CA VAL A 419 2.01 -22.82 -16.12
C VAL A 419 1.05 -21.73 -16.57
N ALA A 420 1.61 -20.59 -17.01
CA ALA A 420 0.84 -19.46 -17.50
C ALA A 420 1.15 -19.20 -18.98
N ARG A 421 0.11 -18.92 -19.77
CA ARG A 421 0.25 -18.38 -21.12
C ARG A 421 -0.52 -17.08 -21.22
N LEU A 422 0.19 -15.98 -21.41
CA LEU A 422 -0.37 -14.63 -21.47
C LEU A 422 -0.22 -14.08 -22.88
N VAL A 423 -1.35 -13.84 -23.55
CA VAL A 423 -1.40 -13.30 -24.92
C VAL A 423 -2.12 -11.96 -24.91
N GLY A 424 -1.44 -10.89 -25.32
CA GLY A 424 -2.03 -9.54 -25.37
C GLY A 424 -2.47 -9.00 -24.00
N CYS A 425 -1.95 -9.55 -22.90
CA CYS A 425 -2.35 -9.15 -21.55
C CYS A 425 -1.57 -7.94 -21.05
N ASN A 426 -2.20 -7.10 -20.23
CA ASN A 426 -1.56 -5.93 -19.64
C ASN A 426 -1.53 -6.02 -18.12
N ALA A 427 -0.39 -5.69 -17.51
CA ALA A 427 -0.23 -5.57 -16.06
C ALA A 427 0.35 -4.20 -15.71
N PHE A 428 -0.45 -3.34 -15.09
CA PHE A 428 -0.03 -1.97 -14.80
C PHE A 428 -0.54 -1.42 -13.47
N LYS A 429 0.23 -0.56 -12.81
CA LYS A 429 -0.12 0.01 -11.50
C LYS A 429 -0.42 -1.05 -10.45
N ASN A 430 0.17 -2.23 -10.56
CA ASN A 430 0.11 -3.23 -9.52
C ASN A 430 1.31 -3.07 -8.58
N GLU A 431 1.16 -3.52 -7.35
CA GLU A 431 2.13 -3.30 -6.29
C GLU A 431 2.48 -4.60 -5.55
N ALA A 432 3.76 -4.76 -5.23
CA ALA A 432 4.25 -5.72 -4.25
C ALA A 432 4.88 -4.93 -3.08
N THR A 433 4.18 -4.81 -1.94
CA THR A 433 4.55 -3.84 -0.88
C THR A 433 5.87 -4.15 -0.20
N ASP A 434 6.15 -5.44 0.05
CA ASP A 434 7.33 -5.90 0.78
C ASP A 434 8.18 -6.91 0.00
N GLY A 435 7.86 -7.14 -1.27
CA GLY A 435 8.68 -7.99 -2.12
C GLY A 435 8.64 -7.64 -3.60
N LEU A 436 8.49 -8.64 -4.48
CA LEU A 436 9.05 -8.59 -5.84
C LEU A 436 7.98 -8.76 -6.92
N GLY A 437 8.26 -8.24 -8.12
CA GLY A 437 7.40 -8.44 -9.28
C GLY A 437 6.01 -7.86 -9.06
N GLY A 438 5.90 -6.56 -8.77
CA GLY A 438 4.62 -5.86 -8.63
C GLY A 438 3.68 -6.12 -9.81
N GLY A 439 4.19 -6.15 -11.03
CA GLY A 439 3.43 -6.58 -12.21
C GLY A 439 3.26 -8.11 -12.27
N LEU A 440 4.37 -8.82 -12.47
CA LEU A 440 4.42 -10.26 -12.67
C LEU A 440 5.60 -10.87 -11.90
N CYS A 441 5.33 -11.94 -11.17
CA CYS A 441 6.34 -12.75 -10.48
C CYS A 441 6.25 -14.19 -10.96
N ILE A 442 7.36 -14.77 -11.42
CA ILE A 442 7.37 -16.09 -12.08
C ILE A 442 8.37 -17.00 -11.39
N HIS A 443 7.89 -18.06 -10.77
CA HIS A 443 8.68 -19.17 -10.26
C HIS A 443 8.52 -20.44 -11.11
N GLY A 444 7.37 -20.61 -11.75
CA GLY A 444 7.09 -21.70 -12.69
C GLY A 444 7.38 -21.33 -14.15
N GLN A 445 6.48 -21.72 -15.05
CA GLN A 445 6.62 -21.50 -16.48
C GLN A 445 5.66 -20.43 -16.98
N ALA A 446 6.16 -19.50 -17.79
CA ALA A 446 5.32 -18.46 -18.36
C ALA A 446 5.68 -18.11 -19.81
N GLU A 447 4.72 -18.25 -20.71
CA GLU A 447 4.83 -17.76 -22.08
C GLU A 447 4.11 -16.42 -22.21
N LEU A 448 4.83 -15.37 -22.63
CA LEU A 448 4.28 -14.04 -22.83
C LEU A 448 4.38 -13.64 -24.30
N SER A 449 3.25 -13.32 -24.93
CA SER A 449 3.19 -12.82 -26.30
C SER A 449 2.36 -11.54 -26.36
N GLY A 450 2.91 -10.47 -26.92
CA GLY A 450 2.20 -9.18 -27.07
C GLY A 450 1.73 -8.53 -25.76
N CYS A 451 2.33 -8.88 -24.62
CA CYS A 451 1.94 -8.35 -23.31
C CYS A 451 2.61 -7.01 -22.99
N LYS A 452 1.93 -6.14 -22.23
CA LYS A 452 2.50 -4.88 -21.72
C LYS A 452 2.52 -4.85 -20.19
N ILE A 453 3.71 -4.81 -19.62
CA ILE A 453 3.91 -4.76 -18.16
C ILE A 453 4.62 -3.44 -17.82
N SER A 454 3.93 -2.51 -17.17
CA SER A 454 4.44 -1.15 -16.97
C SER A 454 3.86 -0.46 -15.75
N SER A 455 4.61 0.48 -15.17
CA SER A 455 4.14 1.33 -14.05
C SER A 455 3.71 0.51 -12.83
N ASN A 456 4.34 -0.62 -12.59
CA ASN A 456 4.15 -1.41 -11.37
C ASN A 456 5.21 -1.03 -10.33
N ILE A 457 4.95 -1.32 -9.06
CA ILE A 457 5.77 -0.94 -7.90
C ILE A 457 6.18 -2.21 -7.13
N ALA A 458 7.41 -2.27 -6.64
CA ALA A 458 7.88 -3.37 -5.78
C ALA A 458 8.83 -2.85 -4.70
N PHE A 459 8.90 -3.55 -3.57
CA PHE A 459 9.82 -3.22 -2.48
C PHE A 459 11.28 -3.32 -2.96
N GLN A 460 12.04 -2.24 -2.73
CA GLN A 460 13.41 -2.04 -3.21
C GLN A 460 13.53 -2.03 -4.75
N ASP A 461 13.10 -0.91 -5.35
CA ASP A 461 13.20 -0.53 -6.77
C ASP A 461 14.57 -0.74 -7.46
N VAL A 462 15.62 -1.13 -6.73
CA VAL A 462 17.01 -1.08 -7.20
C VAL A 462 17.60 -2.43 -7.64
N LYS A 463 16.98 -3.60 -7.38
CA LYS A 463 17.60 -4.90 -7.74
C LYS A 463 16.71 -6.01 -8.31
N HIS A 464 15.38 -5.96 -8.17
CA HIS A 464 14.56 -7.16 -8.43
C HIS A 464 13.25 -6.93 -9.22
N GLY A 465 13.14 -5.84 -9.98
CA GLY A 465 12.16 -5.67 -11.06
C GLY A 465 10.70 -5.48 -10.61
N ALA A 466 10.26 -4.21 -10.52
CA ALA A 466 8.87 -3.88 -10.19
C ALA A 466 7.86 -4.40 -11.23
N ASN A 467 8.25 -4.48 -12.50
CA ASN A 467 7.40 -5.03 -13.56
C ASN A 467 7.44 -6.56 -13.60
N LEU A 468 8.64 -7.14 -13.62
CA LEU A 468 8.83 -8.59 -13.78
C LEU A 468 9.94 -9.07 -12.85
N TYR A 469 9.62 -10.12 -12.09
CA TYR A 469 10.59 -10.90 -11.34
C TYR A 469 10.60 -12.35 -11.83
N LEU A 470 11.80 -12.91 -12.03
CA LEU A 470 12.04 -14.30 -12.39
C LEU A 470 12.76 -15.01 -11.23
N GLY A 471 12.08 -15.99 -10.64
CA GLY A 471 12.60 -16.86 -9.59
C GLY A 471 13.58 -17.89 -10.14
N ALA A 472 14.34 -18.50 -9.25
CA ALA A 472 15.30 -19.54 -9.64
C ALA A 472 14.57 -20.74 -10.27
N GLY A 473 14.95 -21.09 -11.51
CA GLY A 473 14.37 -22.22 -12.24
C GLY A 473 13.13 -21.88 -13.08
N SER A 474 12.68 -20.61 -13.08
CA SER A 474 11.61 -20.18 -13.97
C SER A 474 12.02 -20.25 -15.44
N THR A 475 11.09 -20.59 -16.32
CA THR A 475 11.29 -20.61 -17.78
C THR A 475 10.31 -19.73 -18.52
#